data_AF-A0A7J7HZQ1-F1
#
_entry.id   AF-A0A7J7HZQ1-F1
#
_cell.length_a   1.000
_cell.length_b   1.000
_cell.length_c   1.000
_cell.angle_alpha   90.00
_cell.angle_beta   90.00
_cell.angle_gamma   90.00
#
_symmetry.space_group_name_H-M   'P 1'
#
loop_
_entity.id
_entity.type
_entity.pdbx_description
1 polymer ?
#
loop_
_entity_poly.entity_id
_entity_poly.type
_entity_poly.pdbx_seq_one_letter_code
_entity_poly.pdbx_strand_id
1 'polypeptide(L)'
;MLCDQCEKEYHVGCLRDSGLCDLKELPRDKWFCWDDCNRIHVALQNLVLVRAEMIPASVSYAIHKKHVEKGFTDEVSNDVQWRILSGKSRYPEHFSVLSNAAAIF
;
A
#
# COMPACT_ATOMS: atom_id res chain seq x y z
N MET A 1 6.18 22.33 -4.54
CA MET A 1 5.85 21.49 -3.37
C MET A 1 5.28 20.18 -3.86
N LEU A 2 5.81 19.05 -3.38
CA LEU A 2 5.39 17.72 -3.82
C LEU A 2 4.69 17.02 -2.67
N CYS A 3 3.51 16.43 -2.92
CA CYS A 3 2.84 15.61 -1.92
C CYS A 3 3.57 14.27 -1.77
N ASP A 4 3.98 13.92 -0.55
CA ASP A 4 4.70 12.67 -0.27
C ASP A 4 3.88 11.39 -0.53
N GLN A 5 2.56 11.51 -0.76
CA GLN A 5 1.67 10.37 -1.04
C GLN A 5 1.25 10.24 -2.49
N CYS A 6 0.63 11.28 -3.06
CA CYS A 6 0.13 11.21 -4.42
C CYS A 6 1.15 11.69 -5.45
N GLU A 7 2.33 12.15 -5.00
CA GLU A 7 3.41 12.68 -5.85
C GLU A 7 2.95 13.80 -6.79
N LYS A 8 1.82 14.46 -6.46
CA LYS A 8 1.35 15.62 -7.21
C LYS A 8 2.15 16.85 -6.81
N GLU A 9 2.54 17.61 -7.82
CA GLU A 9 3.27 18.87 -7.67
C GLU A 9 2.32 20.06 -7.55
N TYR A 10 2.73 21.03 -6.74
CA TYR A 10 1.99 22.24 -6.41
C TYR A 10 2.92 23.45 -6.39
N HIS A 11 2.48 24.55 -6.98
CA HIS A 11 3.14 25.84 -6.82
C HIS A 11 2.93 26.37 -5.39
N VAL A 12 4.01 26.81 -4.74
CA VAL A 12 3.95 27.34 -3.36
C VAL A 12 3.08 28.59 -3.28
N GLY A 13 3.14 29.47 -4.28
CA GLY A 13 2.28 30.66 -4.36
C GLY A 13 0.79 30.31 -4.34
N CYS A 14 0.36 29.36 -5.18
CA CYS A 14 -1.04 28.94 -5.23
C CYS A 14 -1.53 28.29 -3.92
N LEU A 15 -0.66 27.58 -3.21
CA LEU A 15 -0.98 26.99 -1.90
C LEU A 15 -1.18 28.06 -0.82
N ARG A 16 -0.37 29.12 -0.87
CA ARG A 16 -0.52 30.27 0.03
C ARG A 16 -1.81 31.03 -0.24
N ASP A 17 -2.09 31.30 -1.51
CA ASP A 17 -3.28 32.08 -1.92
C ASP A 17 -4.59 31.34 -1.64
N SER A 18 -4.58 30.00 -1.66
CA SER A 18 -5.72 29.15 -1.31
C SER A 18 -5.90 28.93 0.20
N GLY A 19 -4.99 29.46 1.04
CA GLY A 19 -5.04 29.29 2.50
C GLY A 19 -4.74 27.87 2.98
N LEU A 20 -4.33 26.96 2.08
CA LEU A 20 -4.03 25.56 2.41
C LEU A 20 -2.68 25.38 3.08
N CYS A 21 -1.74 26.31 2.85
CA CYS A 21 -0.41 26.26 3.46
C CYS A 21 0.27 27.63 3.45
N ASP A 22 0.66 28.12 4.63
CA ASP A 22 1.62 29.22 4.76
C ASP A 22 3.04 28.64 4.92
N LEU A 23 3.55 28.06 3.84
CA LEU A 23 4.90 27.49 3.79
C LEU A 23 5.93 28.62 3.76
N LYS A 24 6.42 29.00 4.94
CA LYS A 24 7.57 29.93 5.08
C LYS A 24 8.88 29.32 4.62
N GLU A 25 9.02 27.99 4.77
CA GLU A 25 10.18 27.19 4.39
C GLU A 25 9.71 25.82 3.87
N LEU A 26 10.60 25.07 3.22
CA LEU A 26 10.33 23.66 2.90
C LEU A 26 10.09 22.88 4.21
N PRO A 27 9.04 22.03 4.27
CA PRO A 27 8.79 21.26 5.48
C PRO A 27 9.93 20.26 5.70
N ARG A 28 10.34 20.12 6.96
CA ARG A 28 11.41 19.19 7.35
C ARG A 28 10.93 17.74 7.34
N ASP A 29 9.66 17.56 7.65
CA ASP A 29 8.97 16.28 7.62
C ASP A 29 8.12 16.14 6.35
N LYS A 30 7.42 15.00 6.23
CA LYS A 30 6.51 14.74 5.11
C LYS A 30 5.41 15.80 5.04
N TRP A 31 5.01 16.12 3.82
CA TRP A 31 3.92 17.01 3.51
C TRP A 31 2.88 16.34 2.64
N PHE A 32 1.61 16.61 2.98
CA PHE A 32 0.47 16.04 2.30
C PHE A 32 -0.43 17.17 1.80
N CYS A 33 -0.90 17.05 0.56
CA CYS A 33 -1.73 18.09 -0.04
C CYS A 33 -3.14 18.18 0.56
N TRP A 34 -3.61 17.12 1.22
CA TRP A 34 -4.92 17.02 1.87
C TRP A 34 -4.89 16.00 3.01
N ASP A 35 -5.86 16.09 3.91
CA ASP A 35 -6.05 15.13 5.02
C ASP A 35 -6.19 13.69 4.52
N ASP A 36 -6.81 13.48 3.36
CA ASP A 36 -6.94 12.15 2.78
C ASP A 36 -5.58 11.55 2.37
N CYS A 37 -4.66 12.36 1.86
CA CYS A 37 -3.30 11.89 1.61
C CYS A 37 -2.61 11.49 2.92
N ASN A 38 -2.78 12.24 4.00
CA ASN A 38 -2.26 11.85 5.32
C ASN A 38 -2.90 10.54 5.82
N ARG A 39 -4.23 10.41 5.74
CA ARG A 39 -4.96 9.20 6.16
C ARG A 39 -4.52 7.97 5.39
N ILE A 40 -4.39 8.09 4.07
CA ILE A 40 -3.88 7.02 3.20
C ILE A 40 -2.44 6.69 3.58
N HIS A 41 -1.58 7.68 3.84
CA HIS A 41 -0.20 7.46 4.27
C HIS A 41 -0.15 6.56 5.50
N VAL A 42 -0.86 6.97 6.56
CA VAL A 42 -0.88 6.28 7.84
C VAL A 42 -1.46 4.88 7.69
N ALA A 43 -2.55 4.71 6.93
CA ALA A 43 -3.14 3.41 6.66
C ALA A 43 -2.15 2.46 5.96
N LEU A 44 -1.43 2.95 4.94
CA LEU A 44 -0.41 2.16 4.23
C LEU A 44 0.77 1.80 5.13
N GLN A 45 1.25 2.74 5.96
CA GLN A 45 2.32 2.43 6.93
C GLN A 45 1.87 1.34 7.91
N ASN A 46 0.64 1.41 8.42
CA ASN A 46 0.10 0.39 9.31
C ASN A 46 0.00 -0.96 8.60
N LEU A 47 -0.52 -1.02 7.38
CA LEU A 47 -0.62 -2.26 6.59
C LEU A 47 0.74 -2.88 6.26
N VAL A 48 1.79 -2.06 6.07
CA VAL A 48 3.16 -2.55 5.89
C VAL A 48 3.72 -3.16 7.19
N LEU A 49 3.32 -2.64 8.35
CA LEU A 49 3.70 -3.18 9.66
C LEU A 49 2.94 -4.47 9.99
N VAL A 50 1.70 -4.61 9.52
CA VAL A 50 0.94 -5.84 9.68
C VAL A 50 1.55 -6.95 8.81
N ARG A 51 1.58 -8.17 9.37
CA ARG A 51 2.04 -9.36 8.64
C ARG A 51 0.99 -9.80 7.61
N ALA A 52 1.13 -11.01 7.08
CA ALA A 52 0.16 -11.58 6.16
C ALA A 52 -1.24 -11.64 6.80
N GLU A 53 -2.21 -11.04 6.12
CA GLU A 53 -3.63 -11.04 6.49
C GLU A 53 -4.41 -11.99 5.58
N MET A 54 -5.46 -12.61 6.11
CA MET A 54 -6.36 -13.43 5.30
C MET A 54 -7.09 -12.55 4.30
N ILE A 55 -7.26 -13.04 3.06
CA ILE A 55 -8.12 -12.34 2.10
C ILE A 55 -9.59 -12.39 2.58
N PRO A 56 -10.42 -11.41 2.17
CA PRO A 56 -11.85 -11.45 2.49
C PRO A 56 -12.51 -12.74 2.03
N ALA A 57 -13.47 -13.24 2.80
CA ALA A 57 -14.17 -14.49 2.51
C ALA A 57 -14.81 -14.53 1.12
N SER A 58 -15.29 -13.40 0.61
CA SER A 58 -15.82 -13.27 -0.76
C SER A 58 -14.77 -13.56 -1.83
N VAL A 59 -13.54 -13.09 -1.64
CA VAL A 59 -12.41 -13.33 -2.55
C VAL A 59 -11.93 -14.77 -2.43
N SER A 60 -11.81 -15.29 -1.20
CA SER A 60 -11.46 -16.70 -0.95
C SER A 60 -12.45 -17.66 -1.61
N TYR A 61 -13.75 -17.39 -1.46
CA TYR A 61 -14.81 -18.16 -2.11
C TYR A 61 -14.69 -18.12 -3.64
N ALA A 62 -14.40 -16.96 -4.22
CA ALA A 62 -14.22 -16.83 -5.66
C ALA A 62 -13.02 -17.65 -6.17
N ILE A 63 -11.90 -17.63 -5.45
CA ILE A 63 -10.71 -18.46 -5.75
C ILE A 63 -11.06 -19.94 -5.66
N HIS A 64 -11.68 -20.36 -4.56
CA HIS A 64 -12.09 -21.74 -4.35
C HIS A 64 -13.02 -22.24 -5.46
N LYS A 65 -14.04 -21.45 -5.82
CA LYS A 65 -14.96 -21.77 -6.91
C LYS A 65 -14.20 -22.00 -8.22
N LYS A 66 -13.20 -21.15 -8.53
CA LYS A 66 -12.38 -21.30 -9.74
C LYS A 66 -11.47 -22.52 -9.71
N HIS A 67 -10.94 -22.90 -8.56
CA HIS A 67 -10.19 -24.14 -8.40
C HIS A 67 -11.06 -25.37 -8.66
N VAL A 68 -12.27 -25.41 -8.07
CA VAL A 68 -13.23 -26.49 -8.28
C VAL A 68 -13.65 -26.59 -9.76
N GLU A 69 -13.97 -25.46 -10.40
CA GLU A 69 -14.31 -25.42 -11.85
C GLU A 69 -13.18 -25.99 -12.74
N LYS A 70 -11.92 -25.91 -12.31
CA LYS A 70 -10.76 -26.44 -13.03
C LYS A 70 -10.39 -27.87 -12.64
N GLY A 71 -11.14 -28.51 -11.75
CA GLY A 71 -10.90 -29.89 -11.31
C GLY A 71 -9.79 -30.03 -10.27
N PHE A 72 -9.35 -28.94 -9.64
CA PHE A 72 -8.44 -29.00 -8.50
C PHE A 72 -9.24 -29.33 -7.24
N THR A 73 -9.34 -30.62 -6.91
CA THR A 73 -9.94 -31.13 -5.68
C THR A 73 -8.82 -31.43 -4.68
N ASP A 74 -8.37 -30.42 -3.94
CA ASP A 74 -7.55 -30.67 -2.76
C ASP A 74 -8.27 -30.10 -1.53
N GLU A 75 -8.38 -30.94 -0.50
CA GLU A 75 -8.98 -30.67 0.83
C GLU A 75 -8.24 -29.59 1.63
N VAL A 76 -7.15 -29.04 1.08
CA VAL A 76 -6.38 -28.00 1.73
C VAL A 76 -7.18 -26.70 1.61
N SER A 77 -7.64 -26.21 2.77
CA SER A 77 -8.14 -24.85 2.92
C SER A 77 -7.19 -23.93 2.17
N ASN A 78 -7.69 -23.27 1.11
CA ASN A 78 -6.92 -22.28 0.36
C ASN A 78 -6.72 -21.08 1.28
N ASP A 79 -5.75 -21.19 2.19
CA ASP A 79 -5.36 -20.18 3.16
C ASP A 79 -4.51 -19.13 2.45
N VAL A 80 -5.15 -18.48 1.48
CA VAL A 80 -4.54 -17.42 0.70
C VAL A 80 -4.49 -16.17 1.57
N GLN A 81 -3.29 -15.67 1.77
CA GLN A 81 -3.03 -14.45 2.51
C GLN A 81 -2.48 -13.37 1.59
N TRP A 82 -2.66 -12.13 1.98
CA TRP A 82 -2.11 -10.96 1.32
C TRP A 82 -1.31 -10.13 2.32
N ARG A 83 -0.34 -9.35 1.83
CA ARG A 83 0.40 -8.38 2.65
C ARG A 83 0.91 -7.24 1.77
N ILE A 84 1.06 -6.06 2.36
CA ILE A 84 1.75 -4.94 1.69
C ILE A 84 3.23 -4.99 2.01
N LEU A 85 4.06 -4.85 0.98
CA LEU A 85 5.51 -4.74 1.11
C LEU A 85 5.93 -3.32 0.72
N SER A 86 6.84 -2.73 1.49
CA SER A 86 7.45 -1.45 1.14
C SER A 86 8.86 -1.67 0.63
N GLY A 87 9.13 -1.23 -0.60
CA GLY A 87 10.48 -1.26 -1.18
C GLY A 87 11.49 -0.38 -0.42
N LYS A 88 11.01 0.58 0.39
CA LYS A 88 11.85 1.40 1.27
C LYS A 88 12.06 0.77 2.65
N SER A 89 11.34 -0.31 2.98
CA SER A 89 11.49 -0.96 4.29
C SER A 89 12.82 -1.69 4.39
N ARG A 90 13.41 -1.69 5.58
CA ARG A 90 14.68 -2.37 5.87
C ARG A 90 14.49 -3.77 6.43
N TYR A 91 13.28 -4.31 6.38
CA TYR A 91 12.95 -5.63 6.92
C TYR A 91 13.58 -6.71 6.02
N PRO A 92 14.54 -7.51 6.51
CA PRO A 92 15.20 -8.55 5.72
C PRO A 92 14.22 -9.50 5.02
N GLU A 93 13.10 -9.81 5.68
CA GLU A 93 12.04 -10.67 5.15
C GLU A 93 11.34 -10.09 3.92
N HIS A 94 11.26 -8.77 3.77
CA HIS A 94 10.61 -8.15 2.61
C HIS A 94 11.44 -8.33 1.34
N PHE A 95 12.77 -8.33 1.45
CA PHE A 95 13.65 -8.50 0.29
C PHE A 95 13.51 -9.88 -0.36
N SER A 96 13.45 -10.94 0.45
CA SER A 96 13.26 -12.30 -0.08
C SER A 96 11.91 -12.45 -0.79
N VAL A 97 10.84 -11.93 -0.18
CA VAL A 97 9.49 -12.00 -0.79
C VAL A 97 9.42 -11.16 -2.07
N LEU A 98 10.00 -9.96 -2.08
CA LEU A 98 10.06 -9.11 -3.27
C LEU A 98 10.88 -9.76 -4.39
N SER A 99 12.01 -10.39 -4.07
CA SER A 99 12.83 -11.11 -5.04
C SER A 99 12.08 -12.30 -5.66
N ASN A 100 11.35 -13.06 -4.84
CA ASN A 100 10.53 -14.16 -5.34
C ASN A 100 9.38 -13.66 -6.23
N ALA A 101 8.72 -12.56 -5.85
CA ALA A 101 7.65 -11.97 -6.63
C ALA A 101 8.13 -11.48 -8.01
N ALA A 102 9.33 -10.89 -8.08
CA ALA A 102 9.92 -10.45 -9.34
C ALA A 102 10.25 -11.61 -10.29
N ALA A 103 10.50 -12.82 -9.78
CA ALA A 103 10.83 -14.00 -10.58
C ALA A 103 9.61 -14.67 -11.25
N ILE A 104 8.39 -14.23 -10.94
CA ILE A 104 7.14 -14.79 -11.49
C ILE A 104 6.76 -14.09 -12.82
N PHE A 105 7.41 -12.98 -13.16
CA PHE A 105 7.20 -12.20 -14.39
C PHE A 105 8.44 -12.26 -15.30
#